data_AF-A0A348SC01-F1
#
_entry.id   AF-A0A348SC01-F1
#
_cell.length_a   1.000
_cell.length_b   1.000
_cell.length_c   1.000
_cell.angle_alpha   90.00
_cell.angle_beta   90.00
_cell.angle_gamma   90.00
#
_symmetry.space_group_name_H-M   'P 1'
#
loop_
_entity.id
_entity.type
_entity.pdbx_description
1 polymer ?
#
loop_
_entity_poly.entity_id
_entity_poly.type
_entity_poly.pdbx_seq_one_letter_code
_entity_poly.pdbx_strand_id
1 'polypeptide(L)' 'MVNAGVYLVARMSPLFAASPEAMLVVAAIGIFTAIFAASIAFTQTDIKRVLAFSTLSQLGYMFAALGVGAWV' A
#
# COMPACT_ATOMS: atom_id res chain seq x y z
N MET A 1 9.56 0.97 10.66
CA MET A 1 8.85 2.26 10.50
C MET A 1 7.73 2.25 9.45
N VAL A 2 7.50 1.18 8.70
CA VAL A 2 6.55 1.20 7.56
C VAL A 2 5.07 0.95 7.91
N ASN A 3 4.78 0.30 9.04
CA ASN A 3 3.40 -0.09 9.40
C ASN A 3 2.53 1.06 9.93
N ALA A 4 3.12 2.21 10.27
CA ALA A 4 2.39 3.32 10.89
C ALA A 4 1.33 3.92 9.95
N GLY A 5 1.63 4.02 8.65
CA GLY A 5 0.68 4.53 7.65
C GLY A 5 -0.53 3.61 7.48
N VAL A 6 -0.30 2.31 7.33
CA VAL A 6 -1.35 1.29 7.25
C VAL A 6 -2.21 1.30 8.52
N TYR A 7 -1.58 1.37 9.70
CA TYR A 7 -2.26 1.44 10.98
C TYR A 7 -3.18 2.68 11.10
N LEU A 8 -2.69 3.84 10.70
CA LEU A 8 -3.48 5.08 10.71
C LEU A 8 -4.75 4.93 9.87
N VAL A 9 -4.61 4.45 8.63
CA VAL A 9 -5.75 4.27 7.72
C VAL A 9 -6.75 3.25 8.28
N ALA A 10 -6.26 2.14 8.85
CA ALA A 10 -7.11 1.15 9.50
C ALA A 10 -7.85 1.69 10.73
N ARG A 11 -7.20 2.51 11.58
CA ARG A 11 -7.82 3.11 12.78
C ARG A 11 -8.79 4.23 12.45
N MET A 12 -8.55 4.95 11.36
CA MET A 12 -9.47 5.95 10.83
C MET A 12 -10.48 5.36 9.84
N SER A 13 -10.70 4.03 9.84
CA SER A 13 -11.65 3.39 8.94
C SER A 13 -13.06 3.98 8.96
N PRO A 14 -13.63 4.49 10.08
CA PRO A 14 -14.92 5.17 10.04
C PRO A 14 -14.90 6.47 9.23
N LEU A 15 -13.78 7.19 9.22
CA LEU A 15 -13.60 8.43 8.45
C LEU A 15 -13.45 8.12 6.96
N PHE A 16 -12.66 7.11 6.60
CA PHE A 16 -12.52 6.69 5.21
C PHE A 16 -13.82 6.10 4.66
N ALA A 17 -14.55 5.31 5.45
CA ALA A 17 -15.85 4.77 5.06
C ALA A 17 -16.92 5.86 4.79
N ALA A 18 -16.77 7.05 5.38
CA ALA A 18 -17.65 8.20 5.11
C ALA A 18 -17.36 8.89 3.76
N SER A 19 -16.23 8.61 3.11
CA SER A 19 -15.86 9.19 1.81
C SER A 19 -15.36 8.13 0.83
N PRO A 20 -16.24 7.64 -0.07
CA PRO A 20 -15.87 6.68 -1.11
C PRO A 20 -14.74 7.17 -2.03
N GLU A 21 -14.65 8.49 -2.28
CA GLU A 21 -13.56 9.07 -3.07
C GLU A 21 -12.21 8.92 -2.38
N ALA A 22 -12.14 9.18 -1.07
CA ALA A 22 -10.91 9.00 -0.31
C ALA A 22 -10.44 7.54 -0.30
N MET A 23 -11.39 6.60 -0.19
CA MET A 23 -11.12 5.17 -0.31
C MET A 23 -10.56 4.79 -1.68
N LEU A 24 -11.17 5.32 -2.76
CA LEU A 24 -10.71 5.08 -4.13
C LEU A 24 -9.29 5.60 -4.35
N VAL A 25 -8.96 6.78 -3.82
CA VAL A 25 -7.59 7.33 -3.88
C VAL A 25 -6.60 6.42 -3.16
N VAL A 26 -6.93 5.96 -1.95
CA VAL A 26 -6.09 5.02 -1.19
C VAL A 26 -5.88 3.71 -1.96
N ALA A 27 -6.95 3.15 -2.53
CA ALA A 27 -6.89 1.93 -3.31
C ALA A 27 -6.02 2.11 -4.57
N ALA A 28 -6.25 3.18 -5.32
CA ALA A 28 -5.53 3.47 -6.56
C ALA A 28 -4.02 3.67 -6.31
N ILE A 29 -3.66 4.46 -5.30
CA ILE A 29 -2.26 4.69 -4.93
C ILE A 29 -1.62 3.37 -4.44
N GLY A 30 -2.33 2.58 -3.64
CA GLY A 30 -1.86 1.28 -3.16
C GLY A 30 -1.54 0.32 -4.32
N ILE A 31 -2.48 0.13 -5.25
CA ILE A 31 -2.32 -0.73 -6.43
C ILE A 31 -1.17 -0.23 -7.31
N PHE A 32 -1.14 1.07 -7.62
CA PHE A 32 -0.08 1.66 -8.42
C PHE A 32 1.30 1.44 -7.79
N THR A 33 1.42 1.70 -6.48
CA THR A 33 2.67 1.52 -5.74
C THR A 33 3.11 0.05 -5.73
N ALA A 34 2.15 -0.88 -5.55
CA ALA A 34 2.45 -2.32 -5.53
C ALA A 34 3.08 -2.79 -6.85
N ILE A 35 2.47 -2.40 -7.98
CA ILE A 35 2.93 -2.78 -9.32
C ILE A 35 4.25 -2.07 -9.63
N PHE A 36 4.32 -0.76 -9.41
CA PHE A 36 5.51 0.05 -9.72
C PHE A 36 6.75 -0.43 -8.95
N ALA A 37 6.61 -0.67 -7.64
CA ALA A 37 7.71 -1.18 -6.82
C ALA A 37 8.14 -2.59 -7.23
N ALA A 38 7.18 -3.48 -7.56
CA ALA A 38 7.49 -4.81 -8.05
C ALA A 38 8.25 -4.77 -9.39
N SER A 39 7.85 -3.89 -10.32
CA SER A 39 8.56 -3.71 -11.59
C SER A 39 10.00 -3.25 -11.38
N ILE A 40 10.25 -2.32 -10.45
CA ILE A 40 11.61 -1.86 -10.12
C ILE A 40 12.44 -2.97 -9.45
N ALA A 41 11.82 -3.83 -8.63
CA ALA A 41 12.52 -4.90 -7.94
C ALA A 41 13.21 -5.89 -8.90
N PHE A 42 12.60 -6.17 -10.06
CA PHE A 42 13.18 -7.07 -11.08
C PHE A 42 14.46 -6.54 -11.72
N THR A 43 14.67 -5.22 -11.73
CA THR A 43 15.87 -4.61 -12.33
C THR A 43 16.98 -4.36 -11.30
N GLN A 44 16.76 -4.70 -10.02
CA GLN A 44 17.78 -4.49 -8.99
C GLN A 44 18.80 -5.62 -8.99
N THR A 45 20.08 -5.25 -8.97
CA THR A 45 21.22 -6.18 -8.95
C THR A 45 21.71 -6.50 -7.53
N ASP A 46 21.31 -5.71 -6.53
CA ASP A 46 21.65 -5.90 -5.12
C ASP A 46 20.46 -6.49 -4.35
N ILE A 47 20.71 -7.57 -3.59
CA ILE A 47 19.66 -8.30 -2.86
C ILE A 47 18.95 -7.44 -1.82
N LYS A 48 19.64 -6.50 -1.16
CA LYS A 48 19.02 -5.62 -0.17
C LYS A 48 18.06 -4.65 -0.85
N ARG A 49 18.39 -4.18 -2.06
CA ARG A 49 17.50 -3.35 -2.87
C ARG A 49 16.28 -4.13 -3.35
N VAL A 50 16.45 -5.36 -3.83
CA VAL A 50 15.33 -6.24 -4.20
C VAL A 50 14.36 -6.39 -3.02
N LEU A 51 14.88 -6.68 -1.82
CA LEU A 51 14.07 -6.83 -0.60
C LEU A 51 13.40 -5.52 -0.14
N ALA A 52 14.07 -4.38 -0.34
CA ALA A 52 13.47 -3.09 -0.01
C ALA A 52 12.27 -2.79 -0.92
N PHE A 53 12.39 -3.01 -2.23
CA PHE A 53 11.29 -2.79 -3.17
C PHE A 53 10.18 -3.83 -3.04
N SER A 54 10.48 -5.09 -2.67
CA SER A 54 9.44 -6.07 -2.36
C SER A 54 8.63 -5.67 -1.13
N THR A 55 9.29 -5.13 -0.10
CA THR A 55 8.61 -4.57 1.09
C THR A 55 7.72 -3.38 0.72
N LEU A 56 8.21 -2.48 -0.14
CA LEU A 56 7.41 -1.36 -0.65
C LEU A 56 6.18 -1.83 -1.43
N SER A 57 6.34 -2.87 -2.25
CA SER A 57 5.24 -3.48 -3.00
C SER A 57 4.18 -4.09 -2.06
N GLN A 58 4.63 -4.79 -1.01
CA GLN A 58 3.75 -5.35 0.02
C GLN A 58 2.96 -4.27 0.76
N LEU A 59 3.57 -3.13 1.08
CA LEU A 59 2.83 -2.00 1.64
C LEU A 59 1.78 -1.47 0.65
N GLY A 60 2.11 -1.38 -0.63
CA GLY A 60 1.14 -1.05 -1.68
C GLY A 60 -0.08 -1.97 -1.65
N TYR A 61 0.11 -3.28 -1.50
CA TYR A 61 -0.99 -4.24 -1.32
C TYR A 61 -1.81 -3.98 -0.06
N MET A 62 -1.16 -3.69 1.08
CA MET A 62 -1.88 -3.37 2.32
C MET A 62 -2.74 -2.11 2.17
N PHE A 63 -2.22 -1.06 1.53
CA PHE A 63 -2.99 0.15 1.25
C PHE A 63 -4.14 -0.13 0.26
N ALA A 64 -3.91 -0.96 -0.76
CA ALA A 64 -4.95 -1.36 -1.70
C ALA A 64 -6.11 -2.09 -0.99
N ALA A 65 -5.79 -3.02 -0.09
CA ALA A 65 -6.77 -3.76 0.72
C ALA A 65 -7.60 -2.81 1.60
N LEU A 66 -6.96 -1.89 2.31
CA LEU A 66 -7.66 -0.90 3.12
C LEU A 66 -8.53 0.03 2.26
N GLY A 67 -8.06 0.42 1.07
CA GLY A 67 -8.81 1.26 0.13
C GLY A 67 -10.09 0.61 -0.41
N VAL A 68 -10.17 -0.72 -0.46
CA VAL A 68 -11.40 -1.45 -0.83
C VAL A 68 -12.26 -1.84 0.37
N GLY A 69 -11.90 -1.40 1.58
CA GLY A 69 -12.65 -1.66 2.80
C GLY A 69 -12.31 -2.98 3.50
N ALA A 70 -11.21 -3.64 3.13
CA ALA A 70 -10.72 -4.84 3.83
C ALA A 70 -9.87 -4.43 5.04
N TRP A 71 -10.51 -4.05 6.14
CA TRP A 71 -9.88 -3.50 7.35
C TRP A 71 -9.31 -4.54 8.34
N VAL A 72 -9.34 -5.84 7.98
CA VAL A 72 -9.00 -6.98 8.86
C VAL A 72 -7.53 -7.36 8.73
#